data_AF-A0A938TH92-F1
#
_entry.id   AF-A0A938TH92-F1
#
_cell.length_a   1.000
_cell.length_b   1.000
_cell.length_c   1.000
_cell.angle_alpha   90.00
_cell.angle_beta   90.00
_cell.angle_gamma   90.00
#
_symmetry.space_group_name_H-M   'P 1'
#
loop_
_entity.id
_entity.type
_entity.pdbx_description
1 polymer ?
#
loop_
_entity_poly.entity_id
_entity_poly.type
_entity_poly.pdbx_seq_one_letter_code
_entity_poly.pdbx_strand_id
1 'polypeptide(L)' 'MKHIITCLILFVISSFSYGQTKISGVIKDSDDQPLPRANVYLKDTYDGVS' A
#
# COMPACT_ATOMS: atom_id res chain seq x y z
N MET A 1 7.76 0.00 -36.84
CA MET A 1 8.01 -1.12 -35.90
C MET A 1 8.62 -0.67 -34.57
N LYS A 2 9.72 0.11 -34.59
CA LYS A 2 10.40 0.60 -33.36
C LYS A 2 9.45 1.33 -32.39
N HIS A 3 8.59 2.22 -32.88
CA HIS A 3 7.62 2.95 -32.03
C HIS A 3 6.58 2.05 -31.35
N ILE A 4 6.14 0.99 -32.02
CA ILE A 4 5.16 0.04 -31.45
C ILE A 4 5.80 -0.71 -30.28
N ILE A 5 7.06 -1.12 -30.45
CA ILE A 5 7.84 -1.78 -29.39
C ILE A 5 8.05 -0.81 -28.21
N THR A 6 8.37 0.46 -28.48
CA THR A 6 8.49 1.48 -27.42
C THR A 6 7.18 1.68 -26.65
N CYS A 7 6.05 1.80 -27.34
CA CYS A 7 4.74 1.94 -26.67
C CYS A 7 4.38 0.71 -25.84
N LEU A 8 4.66 -0.49 -26.35
CA LEU A 8 4.42 -1.74 -25.61
C LEU A 8 5.25 -1.80 -24.33
N ILE A 9 6.53 -1.45 -24.39
CA ILE A 9 7.42 -1.42 -23.22
C ILE A 9 6.91 -0.45 -22.17
N LEU A 10 6.51 0.77 -22.56
CA LEU A 10 5.98 1.77 -21.63
C LEU A 10 4.69 1.32 -20.95
N PHE A 11 3.79 0.67 -21.68
CA PHE A 11 2.54 0.12 -21.13
C PHE A 11 2.78 -0.99 -20.10
N VAL A 12 3.79 -1.84 -20.36
CA VAL A 12 4.15 -2.90 -19.41
C VAL A 12 4.74 -2.30 -18.13
N ILE A 13 5.62 -1.30 -18.24
CA ILE A 13 6.27 -0.66 -17.08
C ILE A 13 5.26 0.07 -16.19
N SER A 14 4.24 0.72 -16.75
CA SER A 14 3.22 1.42 -15.96
C SER A 14 2.37 0.47 -15.12
N SER A 15 2.19 -0.78 -15.56
CA SER A 15 1.39 -1.79 -14.85
C SER A 15 2.05 -2.29 -13.55
N PHE A 16 3.36 -2.05 -13.37
CA PHE A 16 4.10 -2.41 -12.16
C PHE A 16 4.29 -1.25 -11.19
N SER A 17 3.78 -0.06 -11.51
CA SER A 17 3.88 1.12 -10.64
C SER A 17 2.75 1.11 -9.60
N TYR A 18 2.95 0.38 -8.51
CA TYR A 18 2.07 0.46 -7.32
C TYR A 18 2.68 1.42 -6.30
N GLY A 19 2.04 2.56 -6.07
CA GLY A 19 2.46 3.53 -5.04
C GLY A 19 1.79 3.32 -3.67
N GLN A 20 0.77 2.46 -3.58
CA GLN A 20 0.02 2.26 -2.35
C GLN A 20 0.64 1.13 -1.51
N THR A 21 1.01 1.44 -0.27
CA THR A 21 1.39 0.44 0.73
C THR A 21 0.17 0.03 1.54
N LYS A 22 -0.14 -1.27 1.61
CA LYS A 22 -1.21 -1.79 2.46
C LYS A 22 -0.66 -2.14 3.84
N ILE A 23 -1.19 -1.50 4.88
CA ILE A 23 -0.90 -1.81 6.29
C ILE A 23 -2.12 -2.52 6.89
N SER A 24 -1.92 -3.70 7.47
CA SER A 24 -3.00 -4.48 8.10
C SER A 24 -2.47 -5.37 9.23
N GLY A 25 -3.25 -5.54 10.30
CA GLY A 25 -2.88 -6.37 11.44
C GLY A 25 -3.91 -6.32 12.58
N VAL A 26 -3.61 -7.00 13.69
CA VAL A 26 -4.42 -7.01 14.92
C VAL A 26 -3.53 -6.53 16.06
N ILE A 27 -4.01 -5.57 16.86
CA ILE A 27 -3.32 -5.14 18.08
C ILE A 27 -3.70 -6.11 19.20
N LYS A 28 -2.70 -6.61 19.90
CA LYS A 28 -2.85 -7.54 21.02
C LYS A 28 -2.17 -7.03 22.28
N ASP A 29 -2.62 -7.49 23.44
CA ASP A 29 -1.95 -7.27 24.72
C ASP A 29 -0.85 -8.32 24.99
N SER A 30 -0.29 -8.33 26.21
CA SER A 30 0.75 -9.27 26.63
C SER A 30 0.28 -10.72 26.71
N ASP A 31 -1.03 -10.97 26.76
CA ASP A 31 -1.65 -12.29 26.88
C ASP A 31 -2.17 -12.80 25.52
N ASP A 32 -1.70 -12.19 24.42
CA ASP A 32 -2.07 -12.48 23.04
C ASP A 32 -3.58 -12.26 22.72
N GLN A 33 -4.28 -11.49 23.57
CA GLN A 33 -5.69 -11.16 23.35
C GLN A 33 -5.81 -9.89 22.49
N PRO A 34 -6.77 -9.83 21.54
CA PRO A 34 -7.04 -8.62 20.79
C PRO A 34 -7.38 -7.47 21.74
N LEU A 35 -6.73 -6.32 21.55
CA LEU A 35 -6.96 -5.13 22.35
C LEU A 35 -8.01 -4.24 21.67
N PRO A 36 -9.30 -4.34 22.03
CA PRO A 36 -10.34 -3.53 21.40
C PRO A 36 -10.11 -2.05 21.72
N ARG A 37 -10.48 -1.19 20.77
CA ARG A 37 -10.45 0.28 20.92
C ARG A 37 -9.04 0.89 21.05
N ALA A 38 -7.99 0.14 20.71
CA ALA A 38 -6.66 0.72 20.55
C ALA A 38 -6.65 1.74 19.41
N ASN A 39 -6.09 2.93 19.66
CA ASN A 39 -5.92 3.94 18.62
C ASN A 39 -4.65 3.63 17.81
N VAL A 40 -4.76 3.72 16.50
CA VAL A 40 -3.62 3.57 15.58
C VAL A 40 -3.32 4.91 14.97
N TYR A 41 -2.10 5.40 15.21
CA TYR A 41 -1.58 6.62 14.58
C TYR A 41 -0.40 6.25 13.70
N LEU A 42 -0.48 6.59 12.42
CA LEU A 42 0.59 6.39 11.46
C LEU A 42 1.34 7.72 11.30
N LYS A 43 2.56 7.79 11.82
CA LYS A 43 3.39 9.01 11.75
C LYS A 43 3.95 9.18 10.33
N ASP A 44 4.04 10.43 9.89
CA ASP A 44 4.60 10.82 8.58
C ASP A 44 3.93 10.10 7.39
N THR A 45 2.67 9.69 7.57
CA THR A 45 1.84 9.15 6.51
C THR A 45 0.68 10.08 6.22
N TYR A 46 0.17 9.96 5.00
CA TYR A 46 -1.09 10.58 4.58
C TYR A 46 -2.05 9.43 4.30
N ASP A 47 -3.17 9.39 5.02
CA ASP A 47 -4.18 8.34 4.87
C ASP A 47 -4.93 8.40 3.53
N GLY A 48 -4.71 9.47 2.75
CA GLY A 48 -5.33 9.65 1.45
C GLY A 48 -6.82 9.86 1.64
N VAL A 49 -7.27 11.11 1.66
CA VAL A 49 -8.71 11.41 1.57
C VAL A 49 -9.23 10.71 0.31
N SER A 50 -10.23 9.84 0.50
CA SER A 50 -10.92 9.12 -0.57
C SER A 50 -11.74 10.06 -1.45
#